data_AF-B0C779-F1
#
_entry.id   AF-B0C779-F1
#
_cell.length_a   1.000
_cell.length_b   1.000
_cell.length_c   1.000
_cell.angle_alpha   90.00
_cell.angle_beta   90.00
_cell.angle_gamma   90.00
#
_symmetry.space_group_name_H-M   'P 1'
#
loop_
_entity.id
_entity.type
_entity.pdbx_description
1 polymer ?
#
loop_
_entity_poly.entity_id
_entity_poly.type
_entity_poly.pdbx_seq_one_letter_code
_entity_poly.pdbx_strand_id
1 'polypeptide(L)'
;MPQHQLLATTGYYIRQLIKQHGQELQSAVAQGAQLIANTTADINRVIASLYPNESETTRMMSELELLVKVHQHLRSQNSLYASTFEQLQDIESRIFSILGLSRVCYAS
;
A
#
# COMPACT_ATOMS: atom_id res chain seq x y z
N MET A 1 -6.66 7.13 -23.64
CA MET A 1 -6.67 8.03 -22.48
C MET A 1 -5.41 7.74 -21.67
N PRO A 2 -4.73 8.74 -21.09
CA PRO A 2 -3.56 8.47 -20.27
C PRO A 2 -4.00 7.64 -19.06
N GLN A 3 -3.48 6.42 -18.94
CA GLN A 3 -3.62 5.63 -17.73
C GLN A 3 -2.98 6.43 -16.60
N HIS A 4 -3.75 6.74 -15.55
CA HIS A 4 -3.20 7.35 -14.36
C HIS A 4 -2.09 6.42 -13.83
N GLN A 5 -0.93 6.99 -13.52
CA GLN A 5 0.22 6.26 -13.00
C GLN A 5 0.65 6.91 -11.70
N LEU A 6 1.03 6.07 -10.75
CA LEU A 6 1.62 6.53 -9.50
C LEU A 6 2.91 7.30 -9.78
N LEU A 7 3.13 8.37 -9.01
CA LEU A 7 4.43 9.01 -8.91
C LEU A 7 5.50 7.97 -8.56
N ALA A 8 6.67 8.07 -9.20
CA ALA A 8 7.78 7.13 -8.97
C ALA A 8 8.22 7.06 -7.50
N THR A 9 8.14 8.19 -6.80
CA THR A 9 8.41 8.31 -5.36
C THR A 9 7.41 7.54 -4.52
N THR A 10 6.12 7.59 -4.87
CA THR A 10 5.05 6.81 -4.22
C THR A 10 5.31 5.32 -4.37
N GLY A 11 5.57 4.85 -5.60
CA GLY A 11 5.87 3.44 -5.85
C GLY A 11 7.12 2.95 -5.11
N TYR A 12 8.17 3.78 -5.05
CA TYR A 12 9.35 3.47 -4.26
C TYR A 12 9.06 3.39 -2.76
N TYR A 13 8.30 4.34 -2.23
CA TYR A 13 7.94 4.38 -0.82
C TYR A 13 7.12 3.16 -0.39
N ILE A 14 6.12 2.76 -1.20
CA ILE A 14 5.33 1.56 -0.97
C ILE A 14 6.22 0.31 -0.90
N ARG A 15 7.20 0.17 -1.80
CA ARG A 15 8.15 -0.95 -1.75
C ARG A 15 9.00 -0.96 -0.48
N GLN A 16 9.34 0.22 0.06
CA GLN A 16 10.02 0.32 1.35
C GLN A 16 9.12 -0.12 2.51
N LEU A 17 7.84 0.28 2.52
CA LEU A 17 6.89 -0.19 3.53
C LEU A 17 6.72 -1.72 3.48
N ILE A 18 6.56 -2.29 2.28
CA ILE A 18 6.49 -3.75 2.11
C ILE A 18 7.77 -4.42 2.62
N LYS A 19 8.94 -3.85 2.34
CA LYS A 19 10.21 -4.39 2.84
C LYS A 19 10.28 -4.36 4.37
N GLN A 20 9.82 -3.27 4.99
CA GLN A 20 9.84 -3.09 6.45
C GLN A 20 8.93 -4.09 7.16
N HIS A 21 7.78 -4.40 6.58
CA HIS A 21 6.78 -5.29 7.16
C HIS A 21 6.74 -6.68 6.53
N GLY A 22 7.72 -7.04 5.69
CA GLY A 22 7.62 -8.21 4.80
C GLY A 22 7.39 -9.54 5.53
N GLN A 23 7.91 -9.70 6.74
CA GLN A 23 7.68 -10.91 7.56
C GLN A 23 6.28 -10.99 8.18
N GLU A 24 5.59 -9.85 8.24
CA GLU A 24 4.25 -9.72 8.81
C GLU A 24 3.17 -9.66 7.71
N LEU A 25 3.53 -9.65 6.43
CA LEU A 25 2.56 -9.49 5.34
C LEU A 25 2.30 -10.82 4.64
N GLN A 26 1.01 -11.11 4.44
CA GLN A 26 0.55 -12.21 3.60
C GLN A 26 -0.29 -11.69 2.45
N SER A 27 -0.25 -12.39 1.32
CA SER A 27 -1.15 -12.12 0.21
C SER A 27 -2.56 -12.57 0.58
N ALA A 28 -3.51 -11.64 0.55
CA ALA A 28 -4.93 -11.91 0.78
C ALA A 28 -5.71 -11.96 -0.53
N VAL A 29 -5.01 -12.13 -1.66
CA VAL A 29 -5.59 -11.91 -2.97
C VAL A 29 -6.47 -13.09 -3.38
N ALA A 30 -7.71 -12.80 -3.80
CA ALA A 30 -8.66 -13.79 -4.28
C ALA A 30 -8.19 -14.47 -5.58
N GLN A 31 -8.72 -15.67 -5.87
CA GLN A 31 -8.50 -16.39 -7.14
C GLN A 31 -8.84 -15.48 -8.33
N GLY A 32 -7.82 -14.93 -9.02
CA GLY A 32 -8.00 -14.07 -10.18
C GLY A 32 -6.91 -13.01 -10.37
N ALA A 33 -6.27 -12.52 -9.31
CA ALA A 33 -5.16 -11.60 -9.49
C ALA A 33 -3.90 -12.33 -9.93
N GLN A 34 -3.22 -11.77 -10.92
CA GLN A 34 -2.03 -12.36 -11.52
C GLN A 34 -0.74 -11.88 -10.87
N LEU A 35 -0.77 -10.76 -10.12
CA LEU A 35 0.41 -10.13 -9.56
C LEU A 35 0.22 -9.88 -8.05
N ILE A 36 1.25 -10.22 -7.27
CA ILE A 36 1.31 -9.99 -5.83
C ILE A 36 2.29 -8.84 -5.58
N ALA A 37 1.87 -7.85 -4.77
CA ALA A 37 2.74 -6.78 -4.33
C ALA A 37 3.96 -7.33 -3.58
N ASN A 38 5.16 -6.95 -4.00
CA ASN A 38 6.42 -7.27 -3.32
C ASN A 38 7.43 -6.13 -3.50
N THR A 39 8.62 -6.27 -2.91
CA THR A 39 9.67 -5.23 -2.89
C THR A 39 10.25 -4.90 -4.26
N THR A 40 9.95 -5.67 -5.30
CA THR A 40 10.43 -5.48 -6.68
C THR A 40 9.32 -5.31 -7.70
N ALA A 41 8.06 -5.44 -7.28
CA ALA A 41 6.92 -5.39 -8.17
C ALA A 41 6.69 -3.97 -8.74
N ASP A 42 6.19 -3.93 -9.97
CA ASP A 42 5.60 -2.72 -10.54
C ASP A 42 4.22 -2.50 -9.92
N ILE A 43 4.14 -1.54 -9.01
CA ILE A 43 2.92 -1.25 -8.24
C ILE A 43 1.77 -0.83 -9.17
N ASN A 44 2.04 -0.16 -10.30
CA ASN A 44 0.97 0.21 -11.23
C ASN A 44 0.31 -1.05 -11.83
N ARG A 45 1.12 -2.04 -12.21
CA ARG A 45 0.63 -3.32 -12.74
C ARG A 45 -0.08 -4.14 -11.66
N VAL A 46 0.42 -4.13 -10.43
CA VAL A 46 -0.26 -4.80 -9.30
C VAL A 46 -1.67 -4.25 -9.13
N ILE A 47 -1.83 -2.93 -9.04
CA ILE A 47 -3.15 -2.30 -8.89
C ILE A 47 -4.04 -2.61 -10.09
N ALA A 48 -3.54 -2.50 -11.32
CA ALA A 48 -4.31 -2.85 -12.52
C ALA A 48 -4.77 -4.33 -12.54
N SER A 49 -4.01 -5.24 -11.91
CA SER A 49 -4.39 -6.65 -11.79
C SER A 49 -5.40 -6.94 -10.69
N LEU A 50 -5.46 -6.07 -9.66
CA LEU A 50 -6.38 -6.20 -8.53
C LEU A 50 -7.74 -5.55 -8.82
N TYR A 51 -7.76 -4.49 -9.63
CA TYR A 51 -8.94 -3.69 -9.91
C TYR A 51 -9.23 -3.70 -11.43
N PRO A 52 -10.12 -4.59 -11.91
CA PRO A 52 -10.35 -4.77 -13.34
C PRO A 52 -11.02 -3.56 -14.03
N ASN A 53 -11.60 -2.64 -13.25
CA ASN A 53 -12.21 -1.41 -13.74
C ASN A 53 -11.19 -0.25 -13.73
N GLU A 54 -11.07 0.47 -14.85
CA GLU A 54 -10.16 1.63 -14.99
C GLU A 54 -10.49 2.77 -14.01
N SER A 55 -11.78 3.04 -13.75
CA SER A 55 -12.18 4.09 -12.81
C SER A 55 -11.80 3.72 -11.37
N GLU A 56 -11.92 2.43 -11.03
CA GLU A 56 -11.52 1.90 -9.74
C GLU A 56 -9.99 1.89 -9.59
N THR A 57 -9.27 1.44 -10.62
CA THR A 57 -7.80 1.52 -10.67
C THR A 57 -7.33 2.96 -10.42
N THR A 58 -7.91 3.94 -11.12
CA THR A 58 -7.58 5.36 -10.97
C THR A 58 -7.86 5.86 -9.56
N ARG A 59 -9.02 5.48 -8.99
CA ARG A 59 -9.39 5.83 -7.60
C ARG A 59 -8.39 5.26 -6.59
N MET A 60 -8.01 3.99 -6.74
CA MET A 60 -7.07 3.30 -5.83
C MET A 60 -5.66 3.86 -5.91
N MET A 61 -5.20 4.22 -7.11
CA MET A 61 -3.92 4.92 -7.29
C MET A 61 -3.93 6.30 -6.62
N SER A 62 -4.98 7.09 -6.81
CA SER A 62 -5.10 8.40 -6.16
C SER A 62 -5.15 8.29 -4.63
N GLU A 63 -5.86 7.27 -4.12
CA GLU A 63 -5.92 6.98 -2.69
C GLU A 63 -4.55 6.57 -2.14
N LEU A 64 -3.78 5.75 -2.86
CA LEU A 64 -2.41 5.39 -2.48
C LEU A 64 -1.49 6.61 -2.39
N GLU A 65 -1.55 7.53 -3.36
CA GLU A 65 -0.72 8.74 -3.31
C GLU A 65 -1.06 9.61 -2.09
N LEU A 66 -2.35 9.76 -1.79
CA LEU A 66 -2.80 10.49 -0.62
C LEU A 66 -2.31 9.81 0.67
N LEU A 67 -2.52 8.50 0.81
CA LEU A 67 -2.11 7.75 2.00
C LEU A 67 -0.59 7.81 2.21
N VAL A 68 0.21 7.67 1.15
CA VAL A 68 1.67 7.79 1.24
C VAL A 68 2.07 9.19 1.68
N LYS A 69 1.44 10.24 1.14
CA LYS A 69 1.73 11.63 1.54
C LYS A 69 1.41 11.87 3.02
N VAL A 70 0.25 11.37 3.49
CA VAL A 70 -0.16 11.48 4.90
C VAL A 70 0.78 10.68 5.80
N HIS A 71 1.14 9.45 5.41
CA HIS A 71 2.08 8.62 6.15
C HIS A 71 3.44 9.31 6.31
N GLN A 72 4.00 9.83 5.21
CA GLN A 72 5.26 10.57 5.24
C GLN A 72 5.20 11.80 6.14
N HIS A 73 4.07 12.53 6.10
CA HIS A 73 3.87 13.70 6.94
C HIS A 73 3.78 13.34 8.43
N LEU A 74 3.03 12.32 8.80
CA LEU A 74 2.93 11.87 10.20
C LEU A 74 4.26 11.32 10.70
N ARG A 75 4.98 10.58 9.85
CA ARG A 75 6.29 10.02 10.20
C ARG A 75 7.35 11.11 10.42
N SER A 76 7.27 12.24 9.73
CA SER A 76 8.22 13.35 9.90
C SER A 76 7.99 14.18 11.16
N GLN A 77 6.83 14.05 11.82
CA GLN A 77 6.48 14.80 13.04
C GLN A 77 7.14 14.25 14.32
N ASN A 78 8.07 13.29 14.24
CA ASN A 78 8.72 12.61 15.37
C ASN A 78 7.68 12.07 16.38
N SER A 79 7.24 10.82 16.16
CA SER A 79 6.20 10.13 16.92
C SER A 79 6.60 9.90 18.39
N LEU A 80 6.46 10.91 19.23
CA LEU A 80 6.55 10.77 20.69
C LEU A 80 5.21 10.36 21.32
N TYR A 81 4.12 10.38 20.54
CA TYR A 81 2.77 10.09 21.01
C TYR A 81 2.28 8.74 20.48
N ALA A 82 1.70 7.92 21.36
CA ALA A 82 1.11 6.63 21.01
C ALA A 82 0.02 6.76 19.92
N SER A 83 -0.75 7.84 19.94
CA SER A 83 -1.78 8.11 18.93
C SER A 83 -1.22 8.30 17.51
N THR A 84 -0.01 8.84 17.37
CA THR A 84 0.65 8.96 16.05
C THR A 84 1.05 7.59 15.51
N PHE A 85 1.48 6.69 16.39
CA PHE A 85 1.84 5.32 16.01
C PHE A 85 0.62 4.53 15.53
N GLU A 86 -0.51 4.60 16.25
CA GLU A 86 -1.77 3.98 15.83
C GLU A 86 -2.22 4.49 14.46
N GLN A 87 -2.17 5.81 14.23
CA GLN A 87 -2.51 6.40 12.93
C GLN A 87 -1.60 5.90 11.79
N LEU A 88 -0.30 5.76 12.05
CA LEU A 88 0.64 5.22 11.07
C LEU A 88 0.29 3.76 10.73
N GLN A 89 -0.03 2.95 11.73
CA GLN A 89 -0.45 1.55 11.53
C GLN A 89 -1.76 1.43 10.75
N ASP A 90 -2.74 2.31 11.02
CA ASP A 90 -4.00 2.36 10.28
C ASP A 90 -3.79 2.71 8.81
N ILE A 91 -2.94 3.71 8.54
CA ILE A 91 -2.60 4.11 7.17
C ILE A 91 -1.85 2.99 6.44
N GLU A 92 -0.87 2.36 7.09
CA GLU A 92 -0.15 1.21 6.53
C GLU A 92 -1.12 0.07 6.21
N SER A 93 -2.05 -0.25 7.12
CA SER A 93 -3.04 -1.30 6.91
C SER A 93 -3.95 -1.00 5.71
N ARG A 94 -4.35 0.26 5.51
CA ARG A 94 -5.09 0.69 4.31
C ARG A 94 -4.27 0.58 3.03
N ILE A 95 -3.00 1.02 3.06
CA ILE A 95 -2.07 0.86 1.92
C ILE A 95 -1.94 -0.61 1.54
N PHE A 96 -1.72 -1.49 2.52
CA PHE A 96 -1.57 -2.93 2.29
C PHE A 96 -2.85 -3.56 1.76
N SER A 97 -4.01 -3.19 2.30
CA SER A 97 -5.31 -3.67 1.81
C SER A 97 -5.54 -3.32 0.33
N ILE A 98 -5.21 -2.09 -0.09
CA ILE A 98 -5.28 -1.68 -1.51
C ILE A 98 -4.36 -2.54 -2.39
N LEU A 99 -3.24 -3.02 -1.83
CA LEU A 99 -2.27 -3.88 -2.51
C LEU A 99 -2.63 -5.37 -2.41
N GLY A 100 -3.78 -5.72 -1.85
CA GLY A 100 -4.19 -7.10 -1.65
C GLY A 100 -3.33 -7.85 -0.61
N LEU A 101 -2.73 -7.12 0.32
CA LEU A 101 -1.93 -7.64 1.41
C LEU A 101 -2.67 -7.47 2.73
N SER A 102 -2.49 -8.42 3.65
CA SER A 102 -2.96 -8.31 5.03
C SER A 102 -1.82 -8.62 6.01
N ARG A 103 -1.90 -8.08 7.22
CA ARG A 103 -0.97 -8.45 8.28
C ARG A 103 -1.32 -9.82 8.85
N VAL A 104 -0.31 -10.64 9.10
CA VAL A 104 -0.42 -11.91 9.81
C VAL A 104 -0.49 -11.59 11.31
N CYS A 105 -1.68 -11.66 11.91
CA CYS A 105 -1.79 -11.70 13.37
C CYS A 105 -1.38 -13.10 13.84
N TYR A 106 -0.15 -13.24 14.34
CA TYR A 106 0.17 -14.40 15.16
C TYR A 106 -0.59 -14.25 16.47
N ALA A 107 -1.66 -15.03 16.64
CA ALA A 107 -2.29 -15.20 17.94
C ALA A 107 -1.20 -15.73 18.89
N SER A 108 -0.81 -14.91 19.86
CA SER A 108 0.09 -15.28 20.96
C SER A 108 -0.71 -16.00 22.04
#